data_AF-A0A1A8EIH0-F1
#
_entry.id   AF-A0A1A8EIH0-F1
#
_cell.length_a   1.000
_cell.length_b   1.000
_cell.length_c   1.000
_cell.angle_alpha   90.00
_cell.angle_beta   90.00
_cell.angle_gamma   90.00
#
_symmetry.space_group_name_H-M   'P 1'
#
loop_
_entity.id
_entity.type
_entity.pdbx_description
1 polymer ?
#
loop_
_entity_poly.entity_id
_entity_poly.type
_entity_poly.pdbx_seq_one_letter_code
_entity_poly.pdbx_strand_id
1 'polypeptide(L)'
;PMLKLAIMTEEELAHIFGDLDAYIPLHEYLLMKLTEGTGPDGTISQIGHIVIDWLPGLNAYKNYCSNQLAAKALLDQKKQDKRVQDFLQRCLESPFSRKLDLWSFLDIPRSRLVKYPLLLREILRHTPPDHPDGTK
;
A
#
# COMPACT_ATOMS: atom_id res chain seq x y z
N PRO A 1 -9.15 14.85 8.70
CA PRO A 1 -9.30 15.65 9.95
C PRO A 1 -8.37 16.87 10.03
N MET A 2 -7.08 16.71 9.73
CA MET A 2 -6.10 17.81 9.80
C MET A 2 -6.47 19.02 8.92
N LEU A 3 -7.01 18.80 7.72
CA LEU A 3 -7.51 19.88 6.86
C LEU A 3 -8.70 20.63 7.50
N LYS A 4 -9.73 19.90 7.94
CA LYS A 4 -10.94 20.47 8.56
C LYS A 4 -10.65 21.25 9.84
N LEU A 5 -9.62 20.85 10.58
CA LEU A 5 -9.18 21.51 11.82
C LEU A 5 -8.11 22.58 11.56
N ALA A 6 -7.75 22.86 10.30
CA ALA A 6 -6.69 23.79 9.92
C ALA A 6 -5.37 23.52 10.68
N ILE A 7 -4.99 22.25 10.81
CA ILE A 7 -3.72 21.80 11.41
C ILE A 7 -2.61 21.82 10.35
N MET A 8 -2.95 21.51 9.11
CA MET A 8 -2.09 21.63 7.93
C MET A 8 -2.92 22.16 6.77
N THR A 9 -2.26 22.81 5.81
CA THR A 9 -2.91 23.29 4.58
C THR A 9 -3.23 22.13 3.64
N GLU A 10 -4.08 22.39 2.66
CA GLU A 10 -4.37 21.41 1.61
C GLU A 10 -3.12 21.04 0.80
N GLU A 11 -2.28 22.04 0.47
CA GLU A 11 -1.01 21.83 -0.24
C GLU A 11 -0.04 20.95 0.56
N GLU A 12 0.10 21.18 1.86
CA GLU A 12 0.95 20.38 2.74
C GLU A 12 0.45 18.94 2.83
N LEU A 13 -0.86 18.75 2.93
CA LEU A 13 -1.46 17.42 2.98
C LEU A 13 -1.34 16.71 1.63
N ALA A 14 -1.56 17.39 0.51
CA ALA A 14 -1.34 16.83 -0.82
C ALA A 14 0.13 16.41 -1.01
N HIS A 15 1.08 17.20 -0.49
CA HIS A 15 2.50 16.86 -0.54
C HIS A 15 2.86 15.63 0.31
N ILE A 16 2.26 15.47 1.50
CA ILE A 16 2.55 14.35 2.41
C ILE A 16 1.83 13.07 1.97
N PHE A 17 0.55 13.16 1.64
CA PHE A 17 -0.31 12.01 1.40
C PHE A 17 -0.35 11.61 -0.08
N GLY A 18 -0.10 12.53 -1.02
CA GLY A 18 -0.35 12.28 -2.44
C GLY A 18 -1.79 11.82 -2.68
N ASP A 19 -1.98 10.96 -3.68
CA ASP A 19 -3.27 10.35 -4.00
C ASP A 19 -3.26 8.86 -3.66
N LEU A 20 -3.34 8.55 -2.35
CA LEU A 20 -3.38 7.16 -1.87
C LEU A 20 -4.64 6.42 -2.32
N ASP A 21 -5.76 7.14 -2.46
CA ASP A 21 -7.06 6.55 -2.79
C ASP A 21 -7.11 6.09 -4.26
N ALA A 22 -6.36 6.74 -5.15
CA ALA A 22 -6.22 6.31 -6.54
C ALA A 22 -5.68 4.88 -6.72
N TYR A 23 -5.06 4.30 -5.70
CA TYR A 23 -4.53 2.94 -5.76
C TYR A 23 -5.52 1.86 -5.31
N ILE A 24 -6.62 2.24 -4.65
CA ILE A 24 -7.62 1.29 -4.15
C ILE A 24 -8.17 0.41 -5.29
N PRO A 25 -8.63 0.97 -6.43
CA PRO A 25 -9.20 0.17 -7.52
C PRO A 25 -8.21 -0.85 -8.10
N LEU A 26 -6.91 -0.55 -8.10
CA LEU A 26 -5.88 -1.47 -8.58
C LEU A 26 -5.81 -2.74 -7.73
N HIS A 27 -5.93 -2.64 -6.41
CA HIS A 27 -5.89 -3.81 -5.52
C HIS A 27 -7.25 -4.50 -5.42
N GLU A 28 -8.35 -3.76 -5.54
CA GLU A 28 -9.70 -4.34 -5.69
C GLU A 28 -9.81 -5.19 -6.95
N TYR A 29 -9.22 -4.75 -8.06
CA TYR A 29 -9.16 -5.55 -9.29
C TYR A 29 -8.41 -6.87 -9.09
N LEU A 30 -7.26 -6.87 -8.39
CA LEU A 30 -6.55 -8.10 -8.05
C LEU A 30 -7.42 -9.03 -7.21
N LEU A 31 -8.07 -8.50 -6.16
CA LEU A 31 -8.95 -9.26 -5.29
C LEU A 31 -10.12 -9.89 -6.07
N MET A 32 -10.73 -9.12 -6.96
CA MET A 32 -11.80 -9.57 -7.85
C MET A 32 -11.32 -10.74 -8.72
N LYS A 33 -10.15 -10.61 -9.38
CA LYS A 33 -9.60 -11.68 -10.22
C LYS A 33 -9.23 -12.94 -9.44
N LEU A 34 -8.68 -12.80 -8.24
CA LEU A 34 -8.43 -13.96 -7.37
C LEU A 34 -9.73 -14.64 -6.96
N THR A 35 -10.77 -13.87 -6.65
CA THR A 35 -12.10 -14.41 -6.30
C THR A 35 -12.76 -15.13 -7.48
N GLU A 36 -12.71 -14.55 -8.67
CA GLU A 36 -13.22 -15.17 -9.91
C GLU A 36 -12.47 -16.47 -10.26
N GLY A 37 -11.16 -16.51 -10.01
CA GLY A 37 -10.34 -17.70 -10.25
C GLY A 37 -10.47 -18.79 -9.17
N THR A 38 -11.10 -18.48 -8.03
CA THR A 38 -11.26 -19.43 -6.93
C THR A 38 -12.41 -20.38 -7.21
N GLY A 39 -12.10 -21.68 -7.24
CA GLY A 39 -13.08 -22.74 -7.46
C GLY A 39 -14.02 -22.95 -6.26
N PRO A 40 -15.09 -23.75 -6.43
CA PRO A 40 -16.06 -24.04 -5.37
C PRO A 40 -15.44 -24.71 -4.12
N ASP A 41 -14.28 -25.34 -4.27
CA ASP A 41 -13.52 -25.97 -3.18
C ASP A 41 -12.62 -24.97 -2.42
N GLY A 42 -12.63 -23.70 -2.82
CA GLY A 42 -11.82 -22.64 -2.24
C GLY A 42 -10.38 -22.60 -2.76
N THR A 43 -10.03 -23.39 -3.78
CA THR A 43 -8.68 -23.43 -4.34
C THR A 43 -8.57 -22.60 -5.63
N ILE A 44 -7.37 -22.10 -5.93
CA ILE A 44 -7.08 -21.42 -7.19
C ILE A 44 -6.16 -22.32 -8.02
N SER A 45 -6.58 -22.69 -9.22
CA SER A 45 -5.80 -23.61 -10.05
C SER A 45 -4.59 -22.93 -10.70
N GLN A 46 -4.74 -21.68 -11.17
CA GLN A 46 -3.64 -20.92 -11.77
C GLN A 46 -3.74 -19.45 -11.36
N ILE A 47 -2.64 -18.88 -10.90
CA ILE A 47 -2.52 -17.48 -10.47
C ILE A 47 -1.55 -16.67 -11.35
N GLY A 48 -0.70 -17.34 -12.13
CA GLY A 48 0.36 -16.70 -12.90
C GLY A 48 -0.18 -15.63 -13.86
N HIS A 49 -1.17 -15.98 -14.69
CA HIS A 49 -1.78 -15.04 -15.64
C HIS A 49 -2.40 -13.81 -14.94
N ILE A 50 -3.11 -14.01 -13.82
CA ILE A 50 -3.71 -12.92 -13.03
C ILE A 50 -2.64 -11.93 -12.59
N VAL A 51 -1.53 -12.45 -12.05
CA VAL A 51 -0.43 -11.64 -11.53
C VAL A 51 0.32 -10.93 -12.66
N ILE A 52 0.58 -11.62 -13.78
CA ILE A 52 1.27 -11.04 -14.94
C ILE A 52 0.48 -9.86 -15.51
N ASP A 53 -0.84 -9.98 -15.63
CA ASP A 53 -1.70 -8.92 -16.14
C ASP A 53 -1.80 -7.74 -15.14
N TRP A 54 -1.78 -8.02 -13.84
CA TRP A 54 -1.94 -7.02 -12.79
C TRP A 54 -0.66 -6.26 -12.44
N LEU A 55 0.50 -6.93 -12.41
CA LEU A 55 1.78 -6.36 -11.97
C LEU A 55 2.17 -5.03 -12.65
N PRO A 56 1.99 -4.83 -13.97
CA PRO A 56 2.31 -3.57 -14.63
C PRO A 56 1.58 -2.36 -14.04
N GLY A 57 0.38 -2.58 -13.46
CA GLY A 57 -0.40 -1.53 -12.79
C GLY A 57 0.29 -0.93 -11.56
N LEU A 58 1.21 -1.67 -10.93
CA LEU A 58 1.98 -1.17 -9.78
C LEU A 58 2.91 0.01 -10.15
N ASN A 59 3.16 0.25 -11.44
CA ASN A 59 3.88 1.46 -11.90
C ASN A 59 3.19 2.76 -11.48
N ALA A 60 1.89 2.74 -11.17
CA ALA A 60 1.15 3.88 -10.62
C ALA A 60 1.78 4.43 -9.33
N TYR A 61 2.49 3.59 -8.56
CA TYR A 61 3.17 4.01 -7.33
C TYR A 61 4.48 4.76 -7.54
N LYS A 62 5.00 4.84 -8.77
CA LYS A 62 6.33 5.44 -9.04
C LYS A 62 6.46 6.84 -8.45
N ASN A 63 5.48 7.70 -8.72
CA ASN A 63 5.50 9.09 -8.26
C ASN A 63 5.37 9.20 -6.73
N TYR A 64 4.50 8.39 -6.13
CA TYR A 64 4.32 8.34 -4.69
C TYR A 64 5.61 7.90 -3.98
N CYS A 65 6.23 6.82 -4.46
CA CYS A 65 7.47 6.30 -3.91
C CYS A 65 8.64 7.27 -4.12
N SER A 66 8.73 7.96 -5.26
CA SER A 66 9.78 8.97 -5.46
C SER A 66 9.62 10.21 -4.59
N ASN A 67 8.38 10.55 -4.20
CA ASN A 67 8.09 11.71 -3.36
C ASN A 67 8.26 11.43 -1.85
N GLN A 68 8.40 10.16 -1.43
CA GLN A 68 8.41 9.80 -0.01
C GLN A 68 9.49 10.51 0.81
N LEU A 69 10.66 10.78 0.24
CA LEU A 69 11.72 11.50 0.94
C LEU A 69 11.31 12.95 1.25
N ALA A 70 10.71 13.64 0.28
CA ALA A 70 10.24 15.00 0.45
C ALA A 70 9.04 15.06 1.42
N ALA A 71 8.09 14.14 1.27
CA ALA A 71 6.97 13.99 2.20
C ALA A 71 7.44 13.75 3.65
N LYS A 72 8.46 12.91 3.85
CA LYS A 72 9.05 12.67 5.17
C LYS A 72 9.68 13.92 5.76
N ALA A 73 10.45 14.66 4.95
CA ALA A 73 11.09 15.89 5.39
C ALA A 73 10.06 16.93 5.83
N LEU A 74 8.99 17.13 5.04
CA LEU A 74 7.91 18.03 5.42
C LEU A 74 7.19 17.56 6.68
N LEU A 75 6.92 16.26 6.82
CA LEU A 75 6.29 15.72 8.03
C LEU A 75 7.18 15.94 9.27
N ASP A 76 8.49 15.73 9.17
CA ASP A 76 9.42 15.96 10.28
C ASP A 76 9.51 17.44 10.68
N GLN A 77 9.47 18.35 9.70
CA GLN A 77 9.35 19.78 9.95
C GLN A 77 8.03 20.11 10.67
N LYS A 78 6.90 19.56 10.17
CA LYS A 78 5.56 19.81 10.74
C LYS A 78 5.38 19.22 12.13
N LYS A 79 6.10 18.15 12.46
CA LYS A 79 6.16 17.60 13.81
C LYS A 79 6.77 18.56 14.84
N GLN A 80 7.34 19.70 14.46
CA GLN A 80 7.73 20.75 15.42
C GLN A 80 6.54 21.62 15.87
N ASP A 81 5.43 21.62 15.12
CA ASP A 81 4.20 22.32 15.50
C ASP A 81 3.45 21.51 16.56
N LYS A 82 3.18 22.15 17.71
CA LYS A 82 2.46 21.54 18.83
C LYS A 82 1.07 21.02 18.43
N ARG A 83 0.35 21.71 17.54
CA ARG A 83 -0.98 21.26 17.06
C ARG A 83 -0.89 19.96 16.27
N VAL A 84 0.19 19.79 15.50
CA VAL A 84 0.47 18.55 14.76
C VAL A 84 0.85 17.43 15.74
N GLN A 85 1.76 17.71 16.68
CA GLN A 85 2.16 16.73 17.71
C GLN A 85 0.95 16.22 18.51
N ASP A 86 0.14 17.14 19.06
CA ASP A 86 -1.04 16.81 19.86
C ASP A 86 -2.04 15.97 19.05
N PHE A 87 -2.24 16.30 17.76
CA PHE A 87 -3.11 15.53 16.89
C PHE A 87 -2.59 14.12 16.63
N LEU A 88 -1.31 13.97 16.29
CA LEU A 88 -0.69 12.66 16.04
C LEU A 88 -0.69 11.80 17.31
N GLN A 89 -0.48 12.40 18.47
CA GLN A 89 -0.54 11.73 19.76
C GLN A 89 -1.95 11.18 20.04
N ARG A 90 -3.00 11.99 19.81
CA ARG A 90 -4.39 11.52 19.93
C ARG A 90 -4.71 10.38 18.96
N CYS A 91 -4.13 10.37 17.77
CA CYS A 91 -4.27 9.25 16.84
C CYS A 91 -3.61 7.98 17.41
N LEU A 92 -2.40 8.09 17.97
CA LEU A 92 -1.67 6.97 18.58
C LEU A 92 -2.40 6.36 19.79
N GLU A 93 -3.05 7.18 20.59
CA GLU A 93 -3.84 6.75 21.75
C GLU A 93 -5.16 6.07 21.36
N SER A 94 -5.64 6.32 20.14
CA SER A 94 -6.87 5.73 19.66
C SER A 94 -6.65 4.33 19.07
N PRO A 95 -7.57 3.37 19.29
CA PRO A 95 -7.43 1.99 18.79
C PRO A 95 -7.26 1.87 17.28
N PHE A 96 -7.79 2.80 16.48
CA PHE A 96 -7.73 2.73 15.01
C PHE A 96 -6.30 2.77 14.46
N SER A 97 -5.37 3.43 15.17
CA SER A 97 -3.98 3.52 14.74
C SER A 97 -3.23 2.19 14.93
N ARG A 98 -3.76 1.28 15.75
CA ARG A 98 -3.06 0.06 16.20
C ARG A 98 -1.66 0.36 16.75
N LYS A 99 -1.50 1.54 17.39
CA LYS A 99 -0.22 2.07 17.92
C LYS A 99 0.86 2.32 16.86
N LEU A 100 0.48 2.45 15.60
CA LEU A 100 1.38 2.83 14.51
C LEU A 100 1.35 4.35 14.31
N ASP A 101 2.53 4.94 14.06
CA ASP A 101 2.63 6.36 13.76
C ASP A 101 2.21 6.66 12.32
N LEU A 102 1.97 7.94 11.99
CA LEU A 102 1.53 8.33 10.65
C LEU A 102 2.50 7.85 9.55
N TRP A 103 3.80 7.90 9.81
CA TRP A 103 4.80 7.47 8.83
C TRP A 103 4.68 5.98 8.49
N SER A 104 4.39 5.13 9.49
CA SER A 104 4.15 3.70 9.27
C SER A 104 3.01 3.43 8.28
N PHE A 105 1.99 4.29 8.23
CA PHE A 105 0.90 4.19 7.25
C PHE A 105 1.32 4.70 5.87
N LEU A 106 2.02 5.84 5.81
CA LEU A 106 2.53 6.40 4.57
C LEU A 106 3.54 5.45 3.90
N ASP A 107 4.29 4.67 4.67
CA ASP A 107 5.26 3.69 4.16
C ASP A 107 4.62 2.38 3.63
N ILE A 108 3.31 2.17 3.84
CA ILE A 108 2.61 0.93 3.45
C ILE A 108 2.81 0.60 1.97
N PRO A 109 2.62 1.52 1.00
CA PRO A 109 2.83 1.21 -0.41
C PRO A 109 4.23 0.67 -0.70
N ARG A 110 5.27 1.38 -0.26
CA ARG A 110 6.67 0.97 -0.48
C ARG A 110 6.94 -0.39 0.18
N SER A 111 6.53 -0.56 1.43
CA SER A 111 6.69 -1.81 2.19
C SER A 111 5.92 -2.99 1.57
N ARG A 112 4.76 -2.74 0.95
CA ARG A 112 3.97 -3.77 0.28
C ARG A 112 4.59 -4.16 -1.07
N LEU A 113 5.06 -3.19 -1.86
CA LEU A 113 5.67 -3.45 -3.17
C LEU A 113 6.85 -4.43 -3.07
N VAL A 114 7.71 -4.25 -2.08
CA VAL A 114 8.87 -5.13 -1.88
C VAL A 114 8.51 -6.55 -1.41
N LYS A 115 7.27 -6.78 -0.97
CA LYS A 115 6.79 -8.11 -0.55
C LYS A 115 6.31 -8.96 -1.72
N TYR A 116 5.86 -8.37 -2.83
CA TYR A 116 5.32 -9.14 -3.95
C TYR A 116 6.32 -10.17 -4.50
N PRO A 117 7.61 -9.83 -4.73
CA PRO A 117 8.60 -10.84 -5.16
C PRO A 117 8.74 -12.01 -4.18
N LEU A 118 8.67 -11.75 -2.87
CA LEU A 118 8.79 -12.78 -1.82
C LEU A 118 7.57 -13.70 -1.80
N LEU A 119 6.37 -13.12 -1.90
CA LEU A 119 5.11 -13.86 -1.95
C LEU A 119 5.03 -14.74 -3.19
N LEU A 120 5.38 -14.21 -4.36
CA LEU A 120 5.37 -14.96 -5.62
C LEU A 120 6.41 -16.08 -5.63
N ARG A 121 7.59 -15.84 -5.05
CA ARG A 121 8.61 -16.89 -4.89
C ARG A 121 8.15 -18.02 -3.99
N GLU A 122 7.42 -17.70 -2.91
CA GLU A 122 6.87 -18.73 -2.02
C GLU A 122 5.78 -19.54 -2.72
N ILE A 123 4.91 -18.92 -3.52
CA ILE A 123 3.94 -19.65 -4.35
C ILE A 123 4.67 -20.59 -5.31
N LEU A 124 5.63 -20.07 -6.08
CA LEU A 124 6.40 -20.84 -7.05
C LEU A 124 7.15 -22.02 -6.40
N ARG A 125 7.64 -21.85 -5.17
CA ARG A 125 8.32 -22.91 -4.41
C ARG A 125 7.43 -24.14 -4.18
N HIS A 126 6.12 -23.94 -4.06
CA HIS A 126 5.13 -25.00 -3.85
C HIS A 126 4.35 -25.34 -5.13
N THR A 127 4.74 -24.79 -6.28
CA THR A 127 4.16 -25.10 -7.59
C THR A 127 4.87 -26.32 -8.20
N PRO A 128 4.14 -27.39 -8.59
CA PRO A 128 4.75 -28.55 -9.25
C PRO A 128 5.47 -28.16 -10.57
N PRO A 129 6.57 -28.83 -10.94
CA PRO A 129 7.33 -28.49 -12.15
C PRO A 129 6.55 -28.62 -13.47
N ASP A 130 5.54 -29.49 -13.49
CA ASP A 130 4.65 -29.74 -14.63
C ASP A 130 3.41 -28.82 -14.63
N HIS A 131 3.25 -27.98 -13.61
CA HIS A 131 2.13 -27.05 -13.49
C HIS A 131 2.31 -25.84 -14.43
N PRO A 132 1.22 -25.29 -15.02
CA PRO A 132 1.30 -24.13 -15.92
C PRO A 132 1.90 -22.85 -15.31
N ASP A 133 1.79 -22.67 -13.99
CA ASP A 133 2.43 -21.55 -13.27
C ASP A 133 3.93 -21.81 -12.95
N GLY A 134 4.46 -22.98 -13.29
CA GLY A 134 5.88 -23.29 -13.15
C GLY A 134 6.73 -22.50 -14.15
N THR A 135 7.97 -22.21 -13.76
CA THR A 135 8.97 -21.67 -14.70
C THR A 135 9.37 -22.75 -15.69
N LYS A 136 8.88 -22.68 -16.93
CA LYS A 136 9.50 -23.38 -18.06
C LYS A 136 10.79 -22.70 -18.49
#